data_AF-A0A800APS5-F1
#
_entry.id   AF-A0A800APS5-F1
#
_cell.length_a   1.000
_cell.length_b   1.000
_cell.length_c   1.000
_cell.angle_alpha   90.00
_cell.angle_beta   90.00
_cell.angle_gamma   90.00
#
_symmetry.space_group_name_H-M   'P 1'
#
loop_
_entity.id
_entity.type
_entity.pdbx_description
1 polymer ?
#
loop_
_entity_poly.entity_id
_entity_poly.type
_entity_poly.pdbx_seq_one_letter_code
_entity_poly.pdbx_strand_id
1 'polypeptide(L)'
;MKKIVFVILPIFLFAQNSCDKCYLNKAQIKCDYYVAKNADLSKIDFCKEHASYLREAKAYSKSAWYYLLSKEPKLAIESAKKAIALGQDYALEYLADAYLIEGNRQKAKKYYSRLKKSSSKIDSIVEKNFSILDRLYKEFNKKEAMKFLK
;
A
#
# COMPACT_ATOMS: atom_id res chain seq x y z
N MET A 1 5.72 21.44 61.28
CA MET A 1 4.55 20.83 60.59
C MET A 1 4.78 20.95 59.09
N LYS A 2 5.02 19.83 58.40
CA LYS A 2 5.33 19.80 56.95
C LYS A 2 4.02 19.87 56.17
N LYS A 3 3.82 20.91 55.34
CA LYS A 3 2.71 20.97 54.37
C LYS A 3 3.19 20.34 53.06
N ILE A 4 2.66 19.18 52.73
CA ILE A 4 2.84 18.52 51.43
C ILE A 4 1.91 19.23 50.45
N VAL A 5 2.48 19.92 49.45
CA VAL A 5 1.73 20.48 48.33
C VAL A 5 1.48 19.34 47.34
N PHE A 6 0.22 18.90 47.26
CA PHE A 6 -0.23 17.99 46.21
C PHE A 6 -0.25 18.75 44.88
N VAL A 7 0.72 18.46 44.02
CA VAL A 7 0.70 18.86 42.61
C VAL A 7 -0.31 17.94 41.91
N ILE A 8 -1.52 18.44 41.68
CA ILE A 8 -2.51 17.77 40.84
C ILE A 8 -2.04 17.97 39.39
N LEU A 9 -1.33 16.98 38.85
CA LEU A 9 -1.07 16.89 37.41
C LEU A 9 -2.44 16.67 36.73
N PRO A 10 -2.86 17.51 35.77
CA PRO A 10 -4.01 17.18 34.95
C PRO A 10 -3.59 16.03 34.03
N ILE A 11 -4.08 14.83 34.33
CA ILE A 11 -4.01 13.69 33.42
C ILE A 11 -4.91 14.05 32.24
N PHE A 12 -4.32 14.54 31.16
CA PHE A 12 -4.96 14.57 29.85
C PHE A 12 -5.23 13.12 29.43
N LEU A 13 -6.41 12.61 29.80
CA LEU A 13 -6.95 11.38 29.23
C LEU A 13 -7.32 11.68 27.77
N PHE A 14 -6.40 11.36 26.86
CA PHE A 14 -6.68 11.36 25.43
C PHE A 14 -7.77 10.34 25.12
N ALA A 15 -9.00 10.82 24.91
CA ALA A 15 -10.04 10.09 24.21
C ALA A 15 -9.74 10.10 22.69
N GLN A 16 -8.72 9.35 22.25
CA GLN A 16 -8.30 9.31 20.84
C GLN A 16 -8.91 8.16 20.01
N ASN A 17 -9.80 7.34 20.55
CA ASN A 17 -10.06 6.03 19.95
C ASN A 17 -11.20 5.93 18.92
N SER A 18 -11.95 7.00 18.63
CA SER A 18 -13.06 6.97 17.65
C SER A 18 -12.81 7.79 16.37
N CYS A 19 -12.13 8.95 16.45
CA CYS A 19 -11.92 9.81 15.29
C CYS A 19 -10.79 9.34 14.36
N ASP A 20 -9.77 8.66 14.90
CA ASP A 20 -8.63 8.20 14.08
C ASP A 20 -9.07 7.13 13.07
N LYS A 21 -9.91 6.17 13.49
CA LYS A 21 -10.50 5.18 12.57
C LYS A 21 -11.40 5.82 11.52
N CYS A 22 -12.19 6.83 11.89
CA CYS A 22 -13.03 7.58 10.95
C CYS A 22 -12.20 8.32 9.90
N TYR A 23 -11.12 8.95 10.34
CA TYR A 23 -10.20 9.68 9.48
C TYR A 23 -9.49 8.75 8.48
N LEU A 24 -9.08 7.56 8.93
CA LEU A 24 -8.40 6.58 8.10
C LEU A 24 -9.30 5.93 7.06
N ASN A 25 -10.55 5.61 7.42
CA ASN A 25 -11.55 5.15 6.46
C ASN A 25 -11.83 6.24 5.40
N LYS A 26 -11.83 7.51 5.81
CA LYS A 26 -11.98 8.64 4.90
C LYS A 26 -10.78 8.76 3.95
N ALA A 27 -9.55 8.62 4.44
CA ALA A 27 -8.35 8.64 3.60
C ALA A 27 -8.37 7.49 2.57
N GLN A 28 -8.75 6.28 3.00
CA GLN A 28 -8.91 5.12 2.11
C GLN A 28 -9.92 5.40 0.99
N ILE A 29 -11.16 5.77 1.35
CA ILE A 29 -12.25 6.02 0.38
C ILE A 29 -11.84 7.10 -0.62
N LYS A 30 -11.19 8.17 -0.14
CA LYS A 30 -10.72 9.25 -0.99
C LYS A 30 -9.60 8.79 -1.94
N CYS A 31 -8.62 8.01 -1.45
CA CYS A 31 -7.59 7.46 -2.32
C CYS A 31 -8.21 6.55 -3.40
N ASP A 32 -9.10 5.64 -3.01
CA ASP A 32 -9.73 4.70 -3.93
C ASP A 32 -10.57 5.44 -5.00
N TYR A 33 -11.32 6.47 -4.59
CA TYR A 33 -12.15 7.26 -5.51
C TYR A 33 -11.34 8.19 -6.40
N TYR A 34 -10.53 9.07 -5.82
CA TYR A 34 -9.82 10.08 -6.61
C TYR A 34 -8.66 9.49 -7.38
N VAL A 35 -7.83 8.66 -6.75
CA VAL A 35 -6.60 8.16 -7.38
C VAL A 35 -6.84 6.85 -8.10
N ALA A 36 -7.31 5.80 -7.42
CA ALA A 36 -7.42 4.49 -8.06
C ALA A 36 -8.47 4.47 -9.18
N LYS A 37 -9.65 5.08 -8.96
CA LYS A 37 -10.74 5.13 -9.94
C LYS A 37 -10.55 6.24 -10.97
N ASN A 38 -10.27 7.48 -10.54
CA ASN A 38 -10.27 8.64 -11.44
C ASN A 38 -8.87 9.10 -11.90
N ALA A 39 -7.79 8.48 -11.41
CA ALA A 39 -6.41 8.89 -11.71
C ALA A 39 -6.09 10.37 -11.40
N ASP A 40 -6.80 10.98 -10.44
CA ASP A 40 -6.57 12.35 -9.99
C ASP A 40 -5.37 12.39 -9.03
N LEU A 41 -4.18 12.61 -9.61
CA LEU A 41 -2.92 12.70 -8.87
C LEU A 41 -2.83 13.92 -7.96
N SER A 42 -3.72 14.92 -8.07
CA SER A 42 -3.76 16.05 -7.13
C SER A 42 -4.22 15.64 -5.72
N LYS A 43 -4.78 14.43 -5.58
CA LYS A 43 -5.31 13.87 -4.33
C LYS A 43 -4.47 12.71 -3.79
N ILE A 44 -3.22 12.60 -4.26
CA ILE A 44 -2.32 11.49 -3.96
C ILE A 44 -1.97 11.35 -2.47
N ASP A 45 -2.00 12.45 -1.73
CA ASP A 45 -1.67 12.46 -0.31
C ASP A 45 -2.61 11.58 0.54
N PHE A 46 -3.87 11.41 0.14
CA PHE A 46 -4.79 10.49 0.82
C PHE A 46 -4.28 9.04 0.75
N CYS A 47 -3.64 8.66 -0.36
CA CYS A 47 -3.03 7.33 -0.50
C CYS A 47 -1.78 7.20 0.37
N LYS A 48 -0.92 8.23 0.38
CA LYS A 48 0.34 8.24 1.15
C LYS A 48 0.09 8.15 2.65
N GLU A 49 -0.88 8.91 3.14
CA GLU A 49 -1.30 8.93 4.53
C GLU A 49 -1.85 7.55 4.95
N HIS A 50 -2.77 7.00 4.15
CA HIS A 50 -3.32 5.68 4.44
C HIS A 50 -2.26 4.57 4.37
N ALA A 51 -1.33 4.64 3.40
CA ALA A 51 -0.22 3.70 3.28
C ALA A 51 0.70 3.72 4.52
N SER A 52 1.02 4.92 5.02
CA SER A 52 1.85 5.13 6.21
C SER A 52 1.20 4.52 7.45
N TYR A 53 -0.08 4.82 7.69
CA TYR A 53 -0.82 4.22 8.78
C TYR A 53 -0.87 2.69 8.70
N LEU A 54 -1.16 2.12 7.52
CA LEU A 54 -1.17 0.67 7.32
C LEU A 54 0.20 0.04 7.60
N ARG A 55 1.29 0.74 7.29
CA ARG A 55 2.66 0.29 7.58
C ARG A 55 2.90 0.21 9.08
N GLU A 56 2.50 1.25 9.83
CA GLU A 56 2.61 1.30 11.30
C GLU A 56 1.77 0.22 11.97
N ALA A 57 0.56 -0.01 11.46
CA ALA A 57 -0.33 -1.09 11.88
C ALA A 57 0.11 -2.50 11.41
N LYS A 58 1.28 -2.62 10.76
CA LYS A 58 1.84 -3.86 10.23
C LYS A 58 0.97 -4.56 9.17
N ALA A 59 0.02 -3.84 8.57
CA ALA A 59 -0.78 -4.29 7.43
C ALA A 59 0.00 -4.08 6.11
N TYR A 60 1.17 -4.73 6.01
CA TYR A 60 2.19 -4.41 5.03
C TYR A 60 1.78 -4.63 3.56
N SER A 61 0.95 -5.63 3.26
CA SER A 61 0.48 -5.86 1.89
C SER A 61 -0.42 -4.73 1.40
N LYS A 62 -1.40 -4.32 2.22
CA LYS A 62 -2.26 -3.16 1.94
C LYS A 62 -1.41 -1.88 1.84
N SER A 63 -0.46 -1.71 2.76
CA SER A 63 0.47 -0.59 2.72
C SER A 63 1.24 -0.52 1.39
N ALA A 64 1.74 -1.66 0.90
CA ALA A 64 2.44 -1.72 -0.39
C ALA A 64 1.55 -1.26 -1.56
N TRP A 65 0.30 -1.72 -1.60
CA TRP A 65 -0.66 -1.29 -2.62
C TRP A 65 -0.90 0.23 -2.57
N TYR A 66 -1.18 0.79 -1.39
CA TYR A 66 -1.43 2.23 -1.28
C TYR A 66 -0.17 3.07 -1.54
N TYR A 67 1.03 2.56 -1.29
CA TYR A 67 2.26 3.21 -1.74
C TYR A 67 2.43 3.21 -3.26
N LEU A 68 1.98 2.16 -3.96
CA LEU A 68 1.91 2.18 -5.43
C LEU A 68 0.90 3.23 -5.92
N LEU A 69 -0.28 3.31 -5.29
CA LEU A 69 -1.23 4.38 -5.61
C LEU A 69 -0.67 5.78 -5.29
N SER A 70 0.20 5.89 -4.29
CA SER A 70 0.81 7.15 -3.88
C SER A 70 2.09 7.51 -4.62
N LYS A 71 2.45 6.84 -5.72
CA LYS A 71 3.69 7.10 -6.48
C LYS A 71 4.99 6.85 -5.71
N GLU A 72 4.98 5.95 -4.72
CA GLU A 72 6.12 5.64 -3.85
C GLU A 72 6.59 4.17 -4.03
N PRO A 73 7.06 3.75 -5.22
CA PRO A 73 7.39 2.35 -5.50
C PRO A 73 8.49 1.79 -4.59
N LYS A 74 9.43 2.61 -4.12
CA LYS A 74 10.47 2.18 -3.17
C LYS A 74 9.87 1.77 -1.81
N LEU A 75 8.92 2.54 -1.29
CA LEU A 75 8.20 2.20 -0.05
C LEU A 75 7.25 1.02 -0.25
N ALA A 76 6.69 0.86 -1.45
CA ALA A 76 5.94 -0.33 -1.82
C ALA A 76 6.82 -1.59 -1.80
N ILE A 77 8.05 -1.54 -2.34
CA ILE A 77 9.02 -2.65 -2.29
C ILE A 77 9.32 -3.05 -0.84
N GLU A 78 9.60 -2.09 0.03
CA GLU A 78 9.88 -2.36 1.45
C GLU A 78 8.69 -3.05 2.13
N SER A 79 7.48 -2.53 1.93
CA SER A 79 6.27 -3.05 2.55
C SER A 79 5.91 -4.43 2.00
N ALA A 80 6.00 -4.63 0.68
CA ALA A 80 5.71 -5.92 0.06
C ALA A 80 6.71 -7.00 0.51
N LYS A 81 8.00 -6.68 0.66
CA LYS A 81 9.00 -7.62 1.22
C LYS A 81 8.64 -8.04 2.64
N LYS A 82 8.21 -7.11 3.49
CA LYS A 82 7.75 -7.43 4.86
C LYS A 82 6.51 -8.33 4.82
N ALA A 83 5.54 -8.05 3.95
CA ALA A 83 4.34 -8.87 3.79
C ALA A 83 4.68 -10.31 3.37
N ILE A 84 5.55 -10.48 2.37
CA ILE A 84 6.01 -11.80 1.90
C ILE A 84 6.75 -12.56 3.01
N ALA A 85 7.57 -11.87 3.82
CA ALA A 85 8.24 -12.48 4.97
C ALA A 85 7.25 -12.99 6.04
N LEU A 86 6.03 -12.45 6.08
CA LEU A 86 4.93 -12.90 6.94
C LEU A 86 4.02 -13.94 6.24
N GLY A 87 4.41 -14.47 5.08
CA GLY A 87 3.64 -15.48 4.35
C GLY A 87 2.49 -14.92 3.49
N GLN A 88 2.43 -13.61 3.25
CA GLN A 88 1.41 -12.99 2.40
C GLN A 88 1.85 -13.01 0.93
N ASP A 89 1.79 -14.19 0.32
CA ASP A 89 2.29 -14.41 -1.06
C ASP A 89 1.58 -13.56 -2.12
N TYR A 90 0.36 -13.11 -1.89
CA TYR A 90 -0.31 -12.17 -2.80
C TYR A 90 0.45 -10.84 -2.94
N ALA A 91 1.26 -10.44 -1.95
CA ALA A 91 2.13 -9.26 -2.05
C ALA A 91 3.30 -9.42 -3.04
N LEU A 92 3.50 -10.62 -3.60
CA LEU A 92 4.42 -10.84 -4.73
C LEU A 92 4.00 -10.01 -5.95
N GLU A 93 2.70 -9.77 -6.15
CA GLU A 93 2.17 -8.88 -7.17
C GLU A 93 2.74 -7.46 -7.00
N TYR A 94 2.47 -6.84 -5.85
CA TYR A 94 2.88 -5.45 -5.58
C TYR A 94 4.40 -5.28 -5.60
N LEU A 95 5.15 -6.31 -5.20
CA LEU A 95 6.61 -6.29 -5.30
C LEU A 95 7.07 -6.30 -6.77
N ALA A 96 6.46 -7.13 -7.60
CA ALA A 96 6.77 -7.21 -9.02
C ALA A 96 6.39 -5.92 -9.76
N ASP A 97 5.21 -5.37 -9.45
CA ASP A 97 4.71 -4.11 -9.98
C ASP A 97 5.69 -2.96 -9.69
N ALA A 98 6.10 -2.83 -8.42
CA ALA A 98 7.03 -1.80 -7.99
C ALA A 98 8.39 -1.93 -8.69
N TYR A 99 8.91 -3.15 -8.88
CA TYR A 99 10.13 -3.34 -9.65
C TYR A 99 9.97 -3.01 -11.13
N LEU A 100 8.80 -3.29 -11.72
CA LEU A 100 8.54 -2.94 -13.12
C LEU A 100 8.51 -1.41 -13.28
N ILE A 101 7.86 -0.70 -12.35
CA ILE A 101 7.83 0.76 -12.28
C ILE A 101 9.24 1.35 -12.14
N GLU A 102 10.09 0.77 -11.28
CA GLU A 102 11.50 1.18 -11.12
C GLU A 102 12.40 0.75 -12.30
N GLY A 103 11.83 0.20 -13.38
CA GLY A 103 12.56 -0.24 -14.57
C GLY A 103 13.32 -1.57 -14.41
N ASN A 104 13.20 -2.25 -13.27
CA ASN A 104 13.89 -3.52 -12.99
C ASN A 104 13.10 -4.73 -13.50
N ARG A 105 13.06 -4.90 -14.81
CA ARG A 105 12.31 -5.97 -15.51
C ARG A 105 12.69 -7.38 -15.07
N GLN A 106 13.98 -7.63 -14.82
CA GLN A 106 14.46 -8.95 -14.41
C GLN A 106 13.88 -9.34 -13.04
N LYS A 107 13.88 -8.42 -12.07
CA LYS A 107 13.26 -8.66 -10.76
C LYS A 107 11.74 -8.77 -10.89
N ALA A 108 11.09 -7.89 -11.63
CA ALA A 108 9.65 -7.95 -11.87
C ALA A 108 9.22 -9.34 -12.39
N LYS A 109 9.85 -9.80 -13.47
CA LYS A 109 9.59 -11.13 -14.06
C LYS A 109 9.80 -12.26 -13.05
N LYS A 110 10.87 -12.21 -12.25
CA LYS A 110 11.14 -13.20 -11.19
C LYS A 110 9.99 -13.29 -10.18
N TYR A 111 9.46 -12.16 -9.73
CA TYR A 111 8.40 -12.14 -8.70
C TYR A 111 7.01 -12.46 -9.26
N TYR A 112 6.66 -12.01 -10.48
CA TYR A 112 5.45 -12.48 -11.15
C TYR A 112 5.47 -14.00 -11.39
N SER A 113 6.62 -14.57 -11.77
CA SER A 113 6.77 -16.02 -11.91
C SER A 113 6.56 -16.76 -10.60
N ARG A 114 6.94 -16.16 -9.46
CA ARG A 114 6.65 -16.72 -8.13
C ARG A 114 5.16 -16.61 -7.79
N LEU A 115 4.53 -15.46 -8.06
CA LEU A 115 3.09 -15.26 -7.83
C LEU A 115 2.24 -16.31 -8.57
N LYS A 116 2.59 -16.60 -9.83
CA LYS A 116 1.94 -17.64 -10.63
C LYS A 116 2.06 -19.03 -10.03
N LYS A 117 3.17 -19.33 -9.35
CA LYS A 117 3.38 -20.64 -8.70
C LYS A 117 2.63 -20.75 -7.37
N SER A 118 2.44 -19.64 -6.66
CA SER A 118 1.74 -19.61 -5.38
C SER A 118 0.21 -19.52 -5.52
N SER A 119 -0.31 -19.02 -6.65
CA SER A 119 -1.74 -18.95 -6.93
C SER A 119 -2.11 -19.76 -8.16
N SER A 120 -3.08 -20.67 -8.04
CA SER A 120 -3.56 -21.51 -9.16
C SER A 120 -4.34 -20.72 -10.21
N LYS A 121 -4.79 -19.50 -9.90
CA LYS A 121 -5.46 -18.59 -10.84
C LYS A 121 -4.93 -17.17 -10.64
N ILE A 122 -4.62 -16.50 -11.76
CA ILE A 122 -4.47 -15.06 -11.78
C ILE A 122 -5.88 -14.51 -11.59
N ASP A 123 -6.14 -13.94 -10.42
CA ASP A 123 -7.46 -13.43 -10.09
C ASP A 123 -7.75 -12.16 -10.92
N SER A 124 -9.03 -11.93 -11.21
CA SER A 124 -9.59 -10.69 -11.75
C SER A 124 -9.07 -9.43 -11.06
N ILE A 125 -8.68 -9.55 -9.79
CA ILE A 125 -8.06 -8.51 -8.97
C ILE A 125 -6.72 -8.04 -9.56
N VAL A 126 -5.85 -8.97 -9.99
CA VAL A 126 -4.52 -8.63 -10.55
C VAL A 126 -4.70 -7.82 -11.83
N GLU A 127 -5.62 -8.24 -12.70
CA GLU A 127 -5.87 -7.51 -13.94
C GLU A 127 -6.44 -6.11 -13.67
N LYS A 128 -7.31 -5.98 -12.67
CA LYS A 128 -7.83 -4.68 -12.22
C LYS A 128 -6.70 -3.79 -11.70
N ASN A 129 -5.81 -4.32 -10.86
CA ASN A 129 -4.68 -3.58 -10.33
C ASN A 129 -3.74 -3.11 -11.44
N PHE A 130 -3.42 -3.98 -12.40
CA PHE A 130 -2.60 -3.59 -13.56
C PHE A 130 -3.27 -2.48 -14.38
N SER A 131 -4.60 -2.53 -14.54
CA SER A 131 -5.33 -1.48 -15.25
C SER A 131 -5.32 -0.15 -14.51
N ILE A 132 -5.24 -0.16 -13.17
CA ILE A 132 -5.05 1.05 -12.37
C ILE A 132 -3.61 1.56 -12.56
N LEU A 133 -2.61 0.70 -12.41
CA LEU A 133 -1.19 1.09 -12.50
C LEU A 133 -0.80 1.59 -13.89
N ASP A 134 -1.34 1.01 -14.96
CA ASP A 134 -1.15 1.44 -16.36
C ASP A 134 -1.69 2.85 -16.62
N ARG A 135 -2.74 3.27 -15.89
CA ARG A 135 -3.22 4.66 -15.92
C ARG A 135 -2.36 5.59 -15.08
N LEU A 136 -1.84 5.11 -13.95
CA LEU A 136 -1.10 5.94 -13.03
C LEU A 136 0.34 6.17 -13.50
N TYR A 137 1.04 5.15 -13.97
CA TYR A 137 2.47 5.16 -14.31
C TYR A 137 2.72 5.05 -15.80
N LYS A 138 3.61 5.89 -16.33
CA LYS A 138 4.05 5.79 -17.73
C LYS A 138 4.99 4.61 -17.94
N GLU A 139 5.67 4.21 -16.87
CA GLU A 139 6.67 3.14 -16.82
C GLU A 139 6.03 1.75 -16.70
N PHE A 140 4.77 1.70 -16.22
CA PHE A 140 4.05 0.45 -16.06
C PHE A 140 3.21 0.18 -17.30
N ASN A 141 3.37 -1.00 -17.90
CA ASN A 141 2.57 -1.44 -19.04
C ASN A 141 1.79 -2.71 -18.68
N LYS A 142 0.45 -2.62 -18.66
CA LYS A 142 -0.43 -3.76 -18.34
C LYS A 142 -0.15 -4.97 -19.23
N LYS A 143 0.06 -4.77 -20.54
CA LYS A 143 0.31 -5.87 -21.49
C LYS A 143 1.64 -6.55 -21.21
N GLU A 144 2.68 -5.81 -20.84
CA GLU A 144 3.97 -6.36 -20.42
C GLU A 144 3.83 -7.16 -19.12
N ALA A 145 3.21 -6.58 -18.09
CA ALA A 145 2.99 -7.25 -16.80
C ALA A 145 2.20 -8.56 -16.96
N MET A 146 1.12 -8.56 -17.76
CA MET A 146 0.35 -9.76 -18.06
C MET A 146 1.18 -10.84 -18.78
N LYS A 147 2.15 -10.48 -19.63
CA LYS A 147 3.04 -11.46 -20.27
C LYS A 147 3.95 -12.16 -19.27
N PHE A 148 4.36 -11.49 -18.19
CA PHE A 148 5.17 -12.11 -17.13
C PHE A 148 4.39 -13.10 -16.26
N LEU A 149 3.06 -13.10 -16.34
CA LEU A 149 2.19 -14.06 -15.66
C LEU A 149 1.76 -15.23 -16.55
N LYS A 150 2.01 -15.18 -17.86
CA LYS A 150 1.74 -16.29 -18.79
C LYS A 150 2.74 -17.43 -18.65
#